data_AF-A0A7S2ETM6-F1
#
_entry.id   AF-A0A7S2ETM6-F1
#
_cell.length_a   1.000
_cell.length_b   1.000
_cell.length_c   1.000
_cell.angle_alpha   90.00
_cell.angle_beta   90.00
_cell.angle_gamma   90.00
#
_symmetry.space_group_name_H-M   'P 1'
#
loop_
_entity.id
_entity.type
_entity.pdbx_description
1 polymer ?
#
loop_
_entity_poly.entity_id
_entity_poly.type
_entity_poly.pdbx_seq_one_letter_code
_entity_poly.pdbx_strand_id
1 'polypeptide(L)'
;MVRAAIEITKTIAKKALVNLTVNGRAVCVPLGSTLLDAVRAAGCHVPTLCHHPEFKPHATCRLCLVNVDGQQKPVPACHSLAKEGSHIMTDSPELKEYRKRDLQFLLSRHPAECIRCEAAGNCQLQNLVKEYQVEDIWPKTPRGSPDHPEHPLRDHTSPAIFRDMDKCIACGLCIEACSAQGINALGFAERGAGMIPTTAFDKPLSQSGCISCGQCTLKCPVGALIERPDWHRVLDVLDSNRRGAVVQTAP
;
A
#
# COMPACT_ATOMS: atom_id res chain seq x y z
N MET A 1 -37.75 23.32 2.11
CA MET A 1 -36.59 22.63 1.50
C MET A 1 -35.33 23.50 1.42
N VAL A 2 -35.41 24.82 1.21
CA VAL A 2 -34.22 25.70 1.19
C VAL A 2 -33.57 25.90 2.57
N ARG A 3 -34.36 25.89 3.67
CA ARG A 3 -33.83 25.98 5.04
C ARG A 3 -32.98 24.78 5.46
N ALA A 4 -33.35 23.57 5.02
CA ALA A 4 -32.60 22.35 5.30
C ALA A 4 -31.25 22.30 4.56
N ALA A 5 -31.18 22.82 3.33
CA ALA A 5 -29.92 22.96 2.60
C ALA A 5 -28.99 23.99 3.26
N ILE A 6 -29.54 25.10 3.77
CA ILE A 6 -28.78 26.12 4.51
C ILE A 6 -28.28 25.58 5.86
N GLU A 7 -29.07 24.74 6.54
CA GLU A 7 -28.63 23.99 7.73
C GLU A 7 -27.55 22.95 7.40
N ILE A 8 -27.64 22.20 6.30
CA ILE A 8 -26.58 21.26 5.88
C ILE A 8 -25.25 21.99 5.63
N THR A 9 -25.27 23.21 5.06
CA THR A 9 -24.05 24.05 4.97
C THR A 9 -23.57 24.63 6.31
N LYS A 10 -24.45 24.80 7.30
CA LYS A 10 -24.08 25.25 8.66
C LYS A 10 -23.64 24.10 9.58
N THR A 11 -23.99 22.87 9.24
CA THR A 11 -23.62 21.62 9.94
C THR A 11 -22.36 20.98 9.33
N ILE A 12 -21.70 21.63 8.36
CA ILE A 12 -20.26 21.48 8.19
C ILE A 12 -19.65 22.17 9.38
N ALA A 13 -19.42 21.38 10.43
CA ALA A 13 -18.85 21.77 11.69
C ALA A 13 -17.84 22.91 11.52
N LYS A 14 -17.92 23.89 12.42
CA LYS A 14 -16.87 24.85 12.76
C LYS A 14 -15.63 24.07 13.23
N LYS A 15 -15.04 23.24 12.35
CA LYS A 15 -13.80 22.52 12.55
C LYS A 15 -12.77 23.61 12.67
N ALA A 16 -12.14 23.68 13.84
CA ALA A 16 -10.95 24.51 14.00
C ALA A 16 -10.02 24.18 12.82
N LEU A 17 -9.59 25.21 12.11
CA LEU A 17 -8.66 25.06 10.99
C LEU A 17 -7.26 25.25 11.52
N VAL A 18 -6.31 24.64 10.83
CA VAL A 18 -4.88 24.75 11.11
C VAL A 18 -4.20 25.35 9.88
N ASN A 19 -3.49 26.46 10.08
CA ASN A 19 -2.72 27.12 9.03
C ASN A 19 -1.27 26.67 9.11
N LEU A 20 -0.70 26.33 7.96
CA LEU A 20 0.68 25.89 7.85
C LEU A 20 1.23 26.20 6.46
N THR A 21 2.54 26.03 6.29
CA THR A 21 3.22 26.30 5.02
C THR A 21 3.85 25.02 4.49
N VAL A 22 3.63 24.69 3.22
CA VAL A 22 4.24 23.55 2.53
C VAL A 22 5.03 24.07 1.33
N ASN A 23 6.35 23.87 1.32
CA ASN A 23 7.24 24.37 0.26
C ASN A 23 7.02 25.87 -0.06
N GLY A 24 6.83 26.69 0.96
CA GLY A 24 6.53 28.12 0.83
C GLY A 24 5.08 28.47 0.48
N ARG A 25 4.20 27.50 0.24
CA ARG A 25 2.77 27.71 -0.04
C ARG A 25 1.96 27.67 1.24
N ALA A 26 1.19 28.71 1.54
CA ALA A 26 0.26 28.73 2.65
C ALA A 26 -0.93 27.78 2.38
N VAL A 27 -1.26 26.94 3.35
CA VAL A 27 -2.33 25.94 3.27
C VAL A 27 -3.11 25.93 4.58
N CYS A 28 -4.41 25.69 4.46
CA CYS A 28 -5.33 25.59 5.58
C CYS A 28 -5.98 24.21 5.54
N VAL A 29 -5.87 23.43 6.61
CA VAL A 29 -6.48 22.09 6.74
C VAL A 29 -7.31 21.98 8.01
N PRO A 30 -8.30 21.07 8.05
CA PRO A 30 -9.01 20.76 9.29
C PRO A 30 -8.08 20.34 10.44
N LEU A 31 -8.40 20.75 11.66
CA LEU A 31 -7.74 20.24 12.86
C LEU A 31 -7.88 18.70 12.92
N GLY A 32 -6.77 18.03 13.17
CA GLY A 32 -6.69 16.57 13.16
C GLY A 32 -6.28 15.97 11.81
N SER A 33 -6.15 16.78 10.75
CA SER A 33 -5.54 16.33 9.50
C SER A 33 -4.06 15.99 9.67
N THR A 34 -3.57 15.07 8.83
CA THR A 34 -2.16 14.68 8.79
C THR A 34 -1.33 15.69 7.99
N LEU A 35 -0.01 15.64 8.15
CA LEU A 35 0.90 16.40 7.29
C LEU A 35 0.75 15.99 5.83
N LEU A 36 0.44 14.71 5.53
CA LEU A 36 0.20 14.24 4.16
C LEU A 36 -1.04 14.89 3.55
N ASP A 37 -2.09 15.11 4.33
CA ASP A 37 -3.29 15.82 3.88
C ASP A 37 -2.97 17.29 3.54
N ALA A 38 -2.14 17.95 4.36
CA ALA A 38 -1.68 19.30 4.09
C ALA A 38 -0.80 19.38 2.84
N VAL A 39 0.10 18.41 2.64
CA VAL A 39 0.92 18.30 1.43
C VAL A 39 0.05 18.16 0.18
N ARG A 40 -0.98 17.29 0.24
CA ARG A 40 -1.94 17.12 -0.86
C ARG A 40 -2.74 18.39 -1.12
N ALA A 41 -3.20 19.08 -0.07
CA ALA A 41 -3.91 20.36 -0.18
C ALA A 41 -3.02 21.48 -0.78
N ALA A 42 -1.70 21.40 -0.60
CA ALA A 42 -0.73 22.30 -1.25
C ALA A 42 -0.52 22.02 -2.75
N GLY A 43 -1.13 20.96 -3.29
CA GLY A 43 -0.87 20.44 -4.63
C GLY A 43 0.54 19.85 -4.78
N CYS A 44 1.15 19.40 -3.68
CA CYS A 44 2.47 18.76 -3.69
C CYS A 44 2.32 17.23 -3.63
N HIS A 45 3.24 16.52 -4.28
CA HIS A 45 3.28 15.06 -4.26
C HIS A 45 4.34 14.56 -3.27
N VAL A 46 3.96 13.58 -2.46
CA VAL A 46 4.88 12.80 -1.61
C VAL A 46 4.53 11.32 -1.79
N PRO A 47 5.50 10.45 -2.11
CA PRO A 47 5.22 9.06 -2.43
C PRO A 47 4.80 8.27 -1.20
N THR A 48 3.91 7.29 -1.40
CA THR A 48 3.44 6.38 -0.36
C THR A 48 3.28 4.97 -0.91
N LEU A 49 3.66 3.94 -0.14
CA LEU A 49 3.34 2.54 -0.46
C LEU A 49 2.37 1.91 0.54
N CYS A 50 2.52 2.18 1.83
CA CYS A 50 1.71 1.56 2.90
C CYS A 50 0.57 2.46 3.41
N HIS A 51 0.15 3.46 2.63
CA HIS A 51 -0.94 4.36 3.01
C HIS A 51 -2.09 4.21 2.02
N HIS A 52 -3.29 4.09 2.56
CA HIS A 52 -4.53 4.10 1.81
C HIS A 52 -5.55 4.96 2.58
N PRO A 53 -6.31 5.87 1.94
CA PRO A 53 -7.21 6.80 2.65
C PRO A 53 -8.28 6.14 3.53
N GLU A 54 -8.71 4.94 3.17
CA GLU A 54 -9.72 4.16 3.92
C GLU A 54 -9.19 3.57 5.24
N PHE A 55 -7.87 3.50 5.44
CA PHE A 55 -7.27 2.76 6.56
C PHE A 55 -6.41 3.66 7.45
N LYS A 56 -6.21 3.21 8.69
CA LYS A 56 -5.30 3.88 9.62
C LYS A 56 -3.85 3.80 9.10
N PRO A 57 -3.10 4.91 9.10
CA PRO A 57 -1.72 4.91 8.62
C PRO A 57 -0.78 4.10 9.53
N HIS A 58 0.03 3.21 8.95
CA HIS A 58 1.04 2.43 9.69
C HIS A 58 2.43 3.08 9.75
N ALA A 59 2.73 3.97 8.79
CA ALA A 59 4.03 4.63 8.64
C ALA A 59 5.25 3.67 8.47
N THR A 60 5.02 2.43 8.05
CA THR A 60 6.05 1.38 7.91
C THR A 60 6.98 1.60 6.71
N CYS A 61 6.44 1.99 5.54
CA CYS A 61 7.26 2.11 4.32
C CYS A 61 8.18 3.33 4.30
N ARG A 62 7.93 4.32 5.17
CA ARG A 62 8.76 5.52 5.38
C ARG A 62 8.97 6.44 4.15
N LEU A 63 8.44 6.12 2.98
CA LEU A 63 8.56 6.97 1.77
C LEU A 63 7.89 8.34 1.91
N CYS A 64 6.89 8.46 2.78
CA CYS A 64 6.16 9.70 3.01
C CYS A 64 6.89 10.71 3.91
N LEU A 65 8.20 10.56 4.09
CA LEU A 65 9.01 11.44 4.92
C LEU A 65 9.00 12.89 4.41
N VAL A 66 8.88 13.83 5.36
CA VAL A 66 8.96 15.28 5.16
C VAL A 66 9.80 15.93 6.25
N ASN A 67 10.50 17.02 5.94
CA ASN A 67 11.15 17.86 6.93
C ASN A 67 10.10 18.81 7.52
N VAL A 68 10.15 19.03 8.84
CA VAL A 68 9.28 19.98 9.56
C VAL A 68 10.16 20.85 10.44
N ASP A 69 9.96 22.16 10.41
CA ASP A 69 10.76 23.09 11.21
C ASP A 69 10.71 22.74 12.71
N GLY A 70 11.87 22.83 13.37
CA GLY A 70 12.05 22.43 14.76
C GLY A 70 12.23 20.91 14.99
N GLN A 71 12.07 20.08 13.96
CA GLN A 71 12.41 18.65 14.02
C GLN A 71 13.80 18.39 13.46
N GLN A 72 14.61 17.65 14.22
CA GLN A 72 15.97 17.27 13.80
C GLN A 72 15.99 16.18 12.73
N LYS A 73 14.94 15.35 12.65
CA LYS A 73 14.84 14.25 11.69
C LYS A 73 13.54 14.36 10.90
N PRO A 74 13.54 13.90 9.63
CA PRO A 74 12.32 13.77 8.85
C PRO A 74 11.25 12.92 9.57
N VAL A 75 9.99 13.32 9.44
CA VAL A 75 8.84 12.66 10.10
C VAL A 75 7.87 12.08 9.06
N PRO A 76 7.12 10.99 9.36
CA PRO A 76 6.19 10.39 8.41
C PRO A 76 4.97 11.29 8.20
N ALA A 77 4.79 11.82 6.99
CA ALA A 77 3.66 12.69 6.72
C ALA A 77 2.30 11.99 6.87
N CYS A 78 2.23 10.69 6.56
CA CYS A 78 0.98 9.94 6.59
C CYS A 78 0.41 9.75 7.99
N HIS A 79 1.20 9.93 9.05
CA HIS A 79 0.79 9.67 10.44
C HIS A 79 0.89 10.93 11.32
N SER A 80 1.92 11.75 11.12
CA SER A 80 2.11 12.97 11.89
C SER A 80 0.98 13.98 11.65
N LEU A 81 0.49 14.61 12.72
CA LEU A 81 -0.58 15.60 12.66
C LEU A 81 -0.06 16.98 12.25
N ALA A 82 -0.87 17.71 11.48
CA ALA A 82 -0.63 19.12 11.18
C ALA A 82 -0.83 19.99 12.43
N LYS A 83 0.13 20.88 12.69
CA LYS A 83 0.10 21.85 13.80
C LYS A 83 0.14 23.27 13.26
N GLU A 84 -0.46 24.20 14.00
CA GLU A 84 -0.50 25.62 13.62
C GLU A 84 0.90 26.17 13.42
N GLY A 85 1.10 26.93 12.35
CA GLY A 85 2.38 27.56 12.02
C GLY A 85 3.48 26.58 11.61
N SER A 86 3.17 25.32 11.31
CA SER A 86 4.20 24.37 10.84
C SER A 86 4.73 24.78 9.47
N HIS A 87 6.03 24.61 9.27
CA HIS A 87 6.66 24.76 7.96
C HIS A 87 7.18 23.39 7.52
N ILE A 88 6.74 22.94 6.34
CA ILE A 88 7.00 21.62 5.80
C ILE A 88 7.76 21.75 4.50
N MET A 89 8.83 20.97 4.36
CA MET A 89 9.57 20.80 3.11
C MET A 89 9.49 19.34 2.66
N THR A 90 9.13 19.12 1.40
CA THR A 90 8.87 17.76 0.87
C THR A 90 9.94 17.25 -0.10
N ASP A 91 10.84 18.12 -0.56
CA ASP A 91 11.83 17.82 -1.61
C ASP A 91 13.25 18.30 -1.28
N SER A 92 13.77 17.89 -0.12
CA SER A 92 15.19 18.14 0.22
C SER A 92 16.10 17.03 -0.34
N PRO A 93 17.39 17.31 -0.57
CA PRO A 93 18.36 16.27 -0.92
C PRO A 93 18.43 15.15 0.11
N GLU A 94 18.32 15.50 1.40
CA GLU A 94 18.28 14.54 2.50
C GLU A 94 17.08 13.58 2.37
N LEU A 95 15.88 14.10 2.08
CA LEU A 95 14.68 13.28 1.88
C LEU A 95 14.81 12.31 0.69
N LYS A 96 15.44 12.75 -0.40
CA LYS A 96 15.70 11.88 -1.57
C LYS A 96 16.58 10.70 -1.18
N GLU A 97 17.62 10.94 -0.41
CA GLU A 97 18.53 9.88 0.06
C GLU A 97 17.86 8.94 1.07
N TYR A 98 17.01 9.45 1.98
CA TYR A 98 16.19 8.59 2.83
C TYR A 98 15.27 7.68 2.02
N ARG A 99 14.52 8.23 1.06
CA ARG A 99 13.60 7.45 0.23
C ARG A 99 14.33 6.39 -0.61
N LYS A 100 15.50 6.73 -1.17
CA LYS A 100 16.36 5.74 -1.85
C LYS A 100 16.76 4.61 -0.90
N ARG A 101 17.23 4.93 0.30
CA ARG A 101 17.64 3.93 1.29
C ARG A 101 16.47 3.03 1.71
N ASP A 102 15.29 3.61 1.92
CA ASP A 102 14.07 2.87 2.25
C ASP A 102 13.68 1.91 1.11
N LEU A 103 13.74 2.36 -0.15
CA LEU A 103 13.49 1.52 -1.32
C LEU A 103 14.53 0.39 -1.44
N GLN A 104 15.81 0.68 -1.22
CA GLN A 104 16.87 -0.34 -1.18
C GLN A 104 16.61 -1.39 -0.10
N PHE A 105 16.11 -0.97 1.07
CA PHE A 105 15.75 -1.90 2.13
C PHE A 105 14.54 -2.76 1.77
N LEU A 106 13.53 -2.20 1.08
CA LEU A 106 12.42 -2.99 0.56
C LEU A 106 12.89 -4.00 -0.51
N LEU A 107 13.83 -3.59 -1.37
CA LEU A 107 14.42 -4.44 -2.40
C LEU A 107 15.24 -5.60 -1.82
N SER A 108 15.91 -5.42 -0.68
CA SER A 108 16.64 -6.52 -0.04
C SER A 108 15.75 -7.72 0.29
N ARG A 109 14.44 -7.49 0.48
CA ARG A 109 13.45 -8.55 0.77
C ARG A 109 12.58 -8.91 -0.45
N HIS A 110 12.82 -8.31 -1.61
CA HIS A 110 11.98 -8.46 -2.79
C HIS A 110 12.80 -9.05 -3.95
N PRO A 111 12.27 -10.03 -4.71
CA PRO A 111 13.03 -10.72 -5.77
C PRO A 111 13.37 -9.81 -6.97
N ALA A 112 12.57 -8.76 -7.20
CA ALA A 112 12.76 -7.75 -8.26
C ALA A 112 12.72 -8.32 -9.70
N GLU A 113 12.14 -9.50 -9.89
CA GLU A 113 12.01 -10.20 -11.18
C GLU A 113 10.85 -9.66 -12.04
N CYS A 114 10.91 -8.37 -12.40
CA CYS A 114 9.76 -7.67 -13.01
C CYS A 114 9.34 -8.22 -14.38
N ILE A 115 10.23 -8.83 -15.16
CA ILE A 115 9.92 -9.36 -16.50
C ILE A 115 8.86 -10.47 -16.43
N ARG A 116 8.84 -11.25 -15.34
CA ARG A 116 7.93 -12.38 -15.14
C ARG A 116 6.75 -12.04 -14.23
N CYS A 117 6.70 -10.82 -13.71
CA CYS A 117 5.73 -10.43 -12.69
C CYS A 117 4.45 -9.90 -13.35
N GLU A 118 3.31 -10.45 -12.96
CA GLU A 118 1.98 -10.09 -13.46
C GLU A 118 1.58 -8.65 -13.11
N ALA A 119 2.14 -8.11 -12.02
CA ALA A 119 1.93 -6.73 -11.62
C ALA A 119 2.87 -5.73 -12.32
N ALA A 120 3.77 -6.19 -13.21
CA ALA A 120 4.68 -5.29 -13.92
C ALA A 120 3.90 -4.26 -14.75
N GLY A 121 4.33 -3.00 -14.70
CA GLY A 121 3.63 -1.87 -15.30
C GLY A 121 2.64 -1.19 -14.35
N ASN A 122 1.99 -1.94 -13.45
CA ASN A 122 1.06 -1.40 -12.45
C ASN A 122 1.62 -1.39 -11.02
N CYS A 123 2.78 -1.99 -10.78
CA CYS A 123 3.41 -2.10 -9.47
C CYS A 123 3.95 -0.74 -8.99
N GLN A 124 3.47 -0.27 -7.83
CA GLN A 124 3.89 1.02 -7.28
C GLN A 124 5.35 1.00 -6.82
N LEU A 125 5.82 -0.12 -6.24
CA LEU A 125 7.24 -0.27 -5.88
C LEU A 125 8.14 -0.17 -7.11
N GLN A 126 7.75 -0.80 -8.22
CA GLN A 126 8.50 -0.74 -9.47
C GLN A 126 8.61 0.71 -9.97
N ASN A 127 7.51 1.47 -9.90
CA ASN A 127 7.49 2.87 -10.33
C ASN A 127 8.41 3.74 -9.48
N LEU A 128 8.40 3.56 -8.15
CA LEU A 128 9.25 4.33 -7.24
C LEU A 128 10.73 3.96 -7.38
N VAL A 129 11.06 2.68 -7.58
CA VAL A 129 12.43 2.25 -7.88
C VAL A 129 12.95 2.91 -9.15
N LYS A 130 12.12 3.00 -10.20
CA LYS A 130 12.47 3.70 -11.45
C LYS A 130 12.62 5.21 -11.23
N GLU A 131 11.67 5.84 -10.56
CA GLU A 131 11.65 7.28 -10.28
C GLU A 131 12.91 7.73 -9.52
N TYR A 132 13.31 6.98 -8.49
CA TYR A 132 14.47 7.29 -7.66
C TYR A 132 15.78 6.67 -8.19
N GLN A 133 15.73 5.97 -9.33
CA GLN A 133 16.86 5.27 -9.95
C GLN A 133 17.60 4.38 -8.94
N VAL A 134 16.84 3.59 -8.18
CA VAL A 134 17.38 2.81 -7.07
C VAL A 134 18.04 1.54 -7.57
N GLU A 135 19.28 1.34 -7.16
CA GLU A 135 20.03 0.11 -7.36
C GLU A 135 19.83 -0.87 -6.21
N ASP A 136 19.85 -2.16 -6.56
CA ASP A 136 19.71 -3.27 -5.61
C ASP A 136 21.09 -3.64 -5.05
N ILE A 137 21.51 -2.91 -4.01
CA ILE A 137 22.87 -2.97 -3.46
C ILE A 137 23.02 -3.89 -2.24
N TRP A 138 21.91 -4.32 -1.63
CA TRP A 138 21.94 -5.11 -0.41
C TRP A 138 21.83 -6.60 -0.69
N PRO A 139 22.47 -7.46 0.12
CA PRO A 139 22.22 -8.89 0.07
C PRO A 139 20.73 -9.20 0.26
N LYS A 140 20.23 -10.17 -0.51
CA LYS A 140 18.85 -10.62 -0.34
C LYS A 140 18.65 -11.23 1.03
N THR A 141 17.60 -10.78 1.71
CA THR A 141 17.17 -11.30 3.00
C THR A 141 15.99 -12.25 2.77
N PRO A 142 16.12 -13.54 3.13
CA PRO A 142 15.03 -14.49 3.03
C PRO A 142 13.78 -14.03 3.79
N ARG A 143 12.62 -14.53 3.38
CA ARG A 143 11.35 -14.33 4.07
C ARG A 143 11.05 -15.47 5.02
N GLY A 144 10.21 -15.18 6.00
CA GLY A 144 9.90 -16.08 7.09
C GLY A 144 10.98 -16.04 8.17
N SER A 145 10.62 -16.57 9.35
CA SER A 145 11.56 -16.73 10.45
C SER A 145 12.35 -18.03 10.26
N PRO A 146 13.65 -18.07 10.59
CA PRO A 146 14.39 -19.33 10.69
C PRO A 146 13.75 -20.31 11.69
N ASP A 147 13.02 -19.79 12.68
CA ASP A 147 12.33 -20.60 13.70
C ASP A 147 11.05 -21.25 13.15
N HIS A 148 10.51 -20.73 12.03
CA HIS A 148 9.29 -21.17 11.38
C HIS A 148 9.46 -21.26 9.85
N PRO A 149 10.34 -22.14 9.33
CA PRO A 149 10.61 -22.28 7.90
C PRO A 149 9.41 -22.82 7.11
N GLU A 150 8.39 -23.36 7.79
CA GLU A 150 7.19 -23.95 7.21
C GLU A 150 6.21 -22.93 6.61
N HIS A 151 6.36 -21.63 6.89
CA HIS A 151 5.45 -20.60 6.39
C HIS A 151 5.34 -20.66 4.85
N PRO A 152 4.15 -21.00 4.30
CA PRO A 152 3.96 -21.05 2.87
C PRO A 152 4.07 -19.65 2.28
N LEU A 153 5.12 -19.42 1.50
CA LEU A 153 5.32 -18.13 0.82
C LEU A 153 4.37 -18.00 -0.37
N ARG A 154 3.96 -19.10 -0.99
CA ARG A 154 3.10 -19.12 -2.17
C ARG A 154 1.85 -19.93 -1.90
N ASP A 155 0.72 -19.39 -2.34
CA ASP A 155 -0.58 -20.03 -2.21
C ASP A 155 -1.49 -19.65 -3.37
N HIS A 156 -1.72 -20.63 -4.25
CA HIS A 156 -2.58 -20.52 -5.43
C HIS A 156 -3.83 -21.40 -5.28
N THR A 157 -4.21 -21.73 -4.04
CA THR A 157 -5.35 -22.63 -3.77
C THR A 157 -6.71 -21.94 -3.86
N SER A 158 -6.76 -20.61 -3.69
CA SER A 158 -8.00 -19.85 -3.85
C SER A 158 -8.43 -19.82 -5.32
N PRO A 159 -9.74 -19.92 -5.61
CA PRO A 159 -10.24 -19.84 -6.98
C PRO A 159 -10.10 -18.45 -7.61
N ALA A 160 -9.86 -17.39 -6.82
CA ALA A 160 -9.84 -16.02 -7.33
C ALA A 160 -8.58 -15.23 -6.96
N ILE A 161 -7.78 -15.68 -6.01
CA ILE A 161 -6.64 -14.92 -5.48
C ILE A 161 -5.38 -15.77 -5.54
N PHE A 162 -4.35 -15.25 -6.21
CA PHE A 162 -3.00 -15.80 -6.13
C PHE A 162 -2.17 -14.98 -5.14
N ARG A 163 -1.52 -15.69 -4.22
CA ARG A 163 -0.70 -15.12 -3.16
C ARG A 163 0.75 -15.55 -3.36
N ASP A 164 1.64 -14.56 -3.42
CA ASP A 164 3.09 -14.74 -3.51
C ASP A 164 3.79 -13.76 -2.55
N MET A 165 4.11 -14.25 -1.37
CA MET A 165 4.72 -13.48 -0.31
C MET A 165 6.18 -13.15 -0.58
N ASP A 166 6.86 -13.79 -1.55
CA ASP A 166 8.20 -13.37 -2.00
C ASP A 166 8.19 -11.89 -2.45
N LYS A 167 7.08 -11.47 -3.05
CA LYS A 167 6.87 -10.11 -3.57
C LYS A 167 6.34 -9.13 -2.49
N CYS A 168 6.07 -9.56 -1.26
CA CYS A 168 5.34 -8.77 -0.27
C CYS A 168 6.17 -7.72 0.49
N ILE A 169 5.89 -6.43 0.39
CA ILE A 169 6.63 -5.42 1.19
C ILE A 169 6.18 -5.28 2.66
N ALA A 170 5.39 -6.24 3.18
CA ALA A 170 4.86 -6.24 4.55
C ALA A 170 4.16 -4.93 4.96
N CYS A 171 3.43 -4.31 4.01
CA CYS A 171 2.80 -3.00 4.21
C CYS A 171 1.50 -3.02 5.03
N GLY A 172 0.91 -4.20 5.27
CA GLY A 172 -0.31 -4.35 6.07
C GLY A 172 -1.62 -3.98 5.38
N LEU A 173 -1.61 -3.36 4.20
CA LEU A 173 -2.84 -2.92 3.51
C LEU A 173 -3.82 -4.06 3.21
N CYS A 174 -3.32 -5.26 2.91
CA CYS A 174 -4.16 -6.43 2.68
C CYS A 174 -4.89 -6.91 3.95
N ILE A 175 -4.27 -6.75 5.12
CA ILE A 175 -4.83 -7.12 6.43
C ILE A 175 -5.94 -6.12 6.79
N GLU A 176 -5.66 -4.82 6.65
CA GLU A 176 -6.66 -3.76 6.87
C GLU A 176 -7.86 -3.92 5.93
N ALA A 177 -7.61 -4.19 4.65
CA ALA A 177 -8.66 -4.44 3.68
C ALA A 177 -9.52 -5.66 4.03
N CYS A 178 -8.91 -6.75 4.51
CA CYS A 178 -9.63 -7.94 4.93
C CYS A 178 -10.43 -7.70 6.23
N SER A 179 -9.87 -6.91 7.14
CA SER A 179 -10.52 -6.54 8.41
C SER A 179 -11.72 -5.62 8.19
N ALA A 180 -11.62 -4.67 7.26
CA ALA A 180 -12.71 -3.79 6.87
C ALA A 180 -13.93 -4.53 6.30
N GLN A 181 -13.74 -5.75 5.78
CA GLN A 181 -14.83 -6.63 5.33
C GLN A 181 -15.40 -7.51 6.46
N GLY A 182 -14.85 -7.44 7.68
CA GLY A 182 -15.24 -8.28 8.81
C GLY A 182 -14.74 -9.74 8.73
N ILE A 183 -13.98 -10.10 7.68
CA ILE A 183 -13.55 -11.48 7.43
C ILE A 183 -12.33 -11.84 8.30
N ASN A 184 -11.35 -10.92 8.39
CA ASN A 184 -10.12 -11.10 9.18
C ASN A 184 -9.36 -12.42 8.90
N ALA A 185 -9.35 -12.87 7.64
CA ALA A 185 -8.63 -14.09 7.22
C ALA A 185 -7.11 -13.92 7.17
N LEU A 186 -6.61 -12.67 7.09
CA LEU A 186 -5.20 -12.34 7.01
C LEU A 186 -4.74 -11.61 8.28
N GLY A 187 -3.54 -11.93 8.76
CA GLY A 187 -2.86 -11.27 9.86
C GLY A 187 -1.34 -11.30 9.67
N PHE A 188 -0.59 -10.66 10.57
CA PHE A 188 0.86 -10.81 10.60
C PHE A 188 1.25 -11.98 11.50
N ALA A 189 2.13 -12.85 11.00
CA ALA A 189 2.92 -13.76 11.81
C ALA A 189 4.35 -13.22 11.98
N GLU A 190 5.08 -13.80 12.93
CA GLU A 190 6.47 -13.48 13.23
C GLU A 190 6.72 -12.01 13.64
N ARG A 191 8.00 -11.68 13.89
CA ARG A 191 8.47 -10.33 14.23
C ARG A 191 9.75 -9.99 13.49
N GLY A 192 10.06 -8.70 13.41
CA GLY A 192 11.30 -8.21 12.82
C GLY A 192 11.48 -8.69 11.37
N ALA A 193 12.62 -9.31 11.07
CA ALA A 193 12.91 -9.83 9.74
C ALA A 193 12.05 -11.05 9.35
N GLY A 194 11.42 -11.75 10.30
CA GLY A 194 10.52 -12.87 9.99
C GLY A 194 9.12 -12.43 9.55
N MET A 195 8.75 -11.17 9.82
CA MET A 195 7.37 -10.69 9.68
C MET A 195 6.79 -10.92 8.28
N ILE A 196 5.63 -11.58 8.24
CA ILE A 196 4.96 -11.98 7.02
C ILE A 196 3.42 -11.95 7.18
N PRO A 197 2.67 -11.38 6.21
CA PRO A 197 1.23 -11.56 6.18
C PRO A 197 0.88 -13.02 5.87
N THR A 198 0.09 -13.66 6.73
CA THR A 198 -0.38 -15.04 6.58
C THR A 198 -1.78 -15.23 7.15
N THR A 199 -2.32 -16.44 6.97
CA THR A 199 -3.60 -16.87 7.51
C THR A 199 -3.42 -17.52 8.89
N ALA A 200 -4.51 -17.70 9.64
CA ALA A 200 -4.45 -18.41 10.91
C ALA A 200 -3.90 -19.84 10.72
N PHE A 201 -2.84 -20.17 11.47
CA PHE A 201 -2.13 -21.46 11.39
C PHE A 201 -1.59 -21.79 9.99
N ASP A 202 -1.27 -20.77 9.19
CA ASP A 202 -0.67 -20.92 7.85
C ASP A 202 -1.49 -21.77 6.87
N LYS A 203 -2.81 -21.87 7.13
CA LYS A 203 -3.72 -22.61 6.26
C LYS A 203 -3.76 -21.99 4.86
N PRO A 204 -3.84 -22.79 3.79
CA PRO A 204 -4.11 -22.27 2.47
C PRO A 204 -5.39 -21.41 2.46
N LEU A 205 -5.46 -20.41 1.59
CA LEU A 205 -6.59 -19.49 1.48
C LEU A 205 -7.91 -20.24 1.28
N SER A 206 -7.89 -21.34 0.51
CA SER A 206 -9.06 -22.21 0.28
C SER A 206 -9.58 -22.93 1.54
N GLN A 207 -8.74 -23.07 2.56
CA GLN A 207 -9.05 -23.72 3.85
C GLN A 207 -9.10 -22.71 5.00
N SER A 208 -8.99 -21.42 4.69
CA SER A 208 -9.08 -20.32 5.65
C SER A 208 -10.50 -19.75 5.68
N GLY A 209 -10.73 -18.71 6.50
CA GLY A 209 -12.00 -17.96 6.49
C GLY A 209 -12.18 -17.04 5.26
N CYS A 210 -11.27 -17.07 4.29
CA CYS A 210 -11.31 -16.20 3.11
C CYS A 210 -12.50 -16.54 2.19
N ILE A 211 -13.35 -15.55 1.90
CA ILE A 211 -14.46 -15.68 0.94
C ILE A 211 -14.08 -15.30 -0.50
N SER A 212 -12.79 -15.05 -0.76
CA SER A 212 -12.28 -14.67 -2.08
C SER A 212 -12.89 -13.38 -2.67
N CYS A 213 -13.19 -12.38 -1.83
CA CYS A 213 -13.78 -11.11 -2.27
C CYS A 213 -12.82 -10.17 -3.03
N GLY A 214 -11.53 -10.49 -3.10
CA GLY A 214 -10.53 -9.73 -3.87
C GLY A 214 -10.10 -8.38 -3.29
N GLN A 215 -10.69 -7.88 -2.20
CA GLN A 215 -10.34 -6.55 -1.66
C GLN A 215 -8.85 -6.40 -1.32
N CYS A 216 -8.22 -7.46 -0.83
CA CYS A 216 -6.78 -7.45 -0.55
C CYS A 216 -5.91 -7.35 -1.81
N THR A 217 -6.37 -7.85 -2.97
CA THR A 217 -5.67 -7.73 -4.26
C THR A 217 -5.71 -6.30 -4.77
N LEU A 218 -6.86 -5.62 -4.65
CA LEU A 218 -7.05 -4.22 -5.07
C LEU A 218 -6.19 -3.23 -4.28
N LYS A 219 -5.92 -3.54 -3.01
CA LYS A 219 -5.14 -2.67 -2.11
C LYS A 219 -3.66 -3.05 -2.05
N CYS A 220 -3.22 -4.13 -2.71
CA CYS A 220 -1.82 -4.52 -2.71
C CYS A 220 -1.02 -3.58 -3.64
N PRO A 221 0.03 -2.88 -3.15
CA PRO A 221 0.80 -1.95 -3.98
C PRO A 221 1.85 -2.65 -4.87
N VAL A 222 1.96 -3.98 -4.75
CA VAL A 222 2.97 -4.84 -5.41
C VAL A 222 2.31 -6.14 -5.87
N GLY A 223 3.04 -7.01 -6.58
CA GLY A 223 2.50 -8.27 -7.11
C GLY A 223 2.34 -9.41 -6.09
N ALA A 224 2.16 -9.10 -4.80
CA ALA A 224 2.13 -10.11 -3.75
C ALA A 224 0.75 -10.76 -3.56
N LEU A 225 -0.31 -10.03 -3.91
CA LEU A 225 -1.68 -10.53 -3.98
C LEU A 225 -2.27 -10.01 -5.28
N ILE A 226 -2.62 -10.94 -6.17
CA ILE A 226 -3.22 -10.63 -7.46
C ILE A 226 -4.49 -11.45 -7.66
N GLU A 227 -5.37 -10.98 -8.53
CA GLU A 227 -6.43 -11.83 -9.06
C GLU A 227 -5.82 -13.03 -9.78
N ARG A 228 -6.46 -14.19 -9.68
CA ARG A 228 -6.02 -15.37 -10.41
C ARG A 228 -6.09 -15.07 -11.92
N PRO A 229 -4.97 -15.14 -12.65
CA PRO A 229 -4.99 -14.96 -14.09
C PRO A 229 -5.60 -16.19 -14.76
N ASP A 230 -6.75 -16.03 -15.42
CA ASP A 230 -7.44 -17.09 -16.19
C ASP A 230 -7.21 -16.96 -17.71
N TRP A 231 -6.34 -16.06 -18.17
CA TRP A 231 -6.16 -15.75 -19.59
C TRP A 231 -5.68 -16.93 -20.43
N HIS A 232 -4.78 -17.79 -19.92
CA HIS A 232 -4.37 -19.01 -20.65
C HIS A 232 -5.55 -19.94 -20.91
N ARG A 233 -6.41 -20.13 -19.91
CA ARG A 233 -7.62 -20.95 -20.05
C ARG A 233 -8.56 -20.36 -21.11
N VAL A 234 -8.66 -19.02 -21.17
CA VAL A 234 -9.44 -18.35 -22.21
C VAL A 234 -8.83 -18.60 -23.59
N LEU A 235 -7.51 -18.45 -23.74
CA LEU A 235 -6.81 -18.72 -25.00
C LEU A 235 -7.00 -20.18 -25.45
N ASP A 236 -6.82 -21.15 -24.56
CA ASP A 236 -7.00 -22.58 -24.87
C ASP A 236 -8.41 -22.87 -25.40
N VAL A 237 -9.44 -22.24 -24.81
CA VAL A 237 -10.83 -22.39 -25.26
C VAL A 237 -11.01 -21.80 -26.66
N LEU A 238 -10.47 -20.60 -26.91
CA LEU A 238 -10.54 -19.93 -28.21
C LEU A 238 -9.80 -20.72 -29.31
N ASP A 239 -8.59 -21.19 -29.02
CA ASP A 239 -7.73 -21.91 -29.97
C ASP A 239 -8.28 -23.30 -30.31
N SER A 240 -8.95 -23.96 -29.35
CA SER A 240 -9.48 -25.30 -29.57
C SER A 240 -10.56 -25.37 -30.65
N ASN A 241 -11.27 -24.26 -30.90
CA ASN A 241 -12.41 -24.14 -31.82
C ASN A 241 -13.48 -25.25 -31.65
N ARG A 242 -13.59 -25.86 -30.46
CA ARG A 242 -14.49 -27.00 -30.19
C ARG A 242 -15.91 -26.57 -29.82
N ARG A 243 -16.13 -25.29 -29.47
CA ARG A 243 -17.40 -24.73 -28.98
C ARG A 243 -17.52 -23.27 -29.43
N GLY A 244 -18.75 -22.78 -29.58
CA GLY A 244 -18.97 -21.33 -29.75
C GLY A 244 -18.56 -20.58 -28.48
N ALA A 245 -17.69 -19.58 -28.62
CA ALA A 245 -17.25 -18.73 -27.52
C ALA A 245 -18.17 -17.52 -27.37
N VAL A 246 -18.63 -17.26 -26.15
CA VAL A 246 -19.43 -16.08 -25.82
C VAL A 246 -18.68 -15.31 -24.74
N VAL A 247 -18.55 -13.99 -24.94
CA VAL A 247 -17.97 -13.07 -23.96
C VAL A 247 -19.08 -12.17 -23.43
N GLN A 248 -19.20 -12.11 -22.10
CA GLN A 248 -20.10 -11.21 -21.40
C GLN A 248 -19.31 -10.50 -20.30
N THR A 249 -19.32 -9.17 -20.32
CA THR A 249 -18.71 -8.36 -19.26
C THR A 249 -19.67 -8.20 -18.08
N ALA A 250 -19.13 -8.07 -16.87
CA ALA A 250 -19.92 -7.66 -15.72
C ALA A 250 -20.52 -6.25 -15.95
N PRO A 251 -21.64 -5.90 -15.28
CA PRO A 251 -22.24 -4.57 -15.34
C PRO A 251 -21.30 -3.43 -14.93
#